data_AF-A0A2E1KVL7-F1
#
_entry.id   AF-A0A2E1KVL7-F1
#
_cell.length_a   1.000
_cell.length_b   1.000
_cell.length_c   1.000
_cell.angle_alpha   90.00
_cell.angle_beta   90.00
_cell.angle_gamma   90.00
#
_symmetry.space_group_name_H-M   'P 1'
#
loop_
_entity.id
_entity.type
_entity.pdbx_description
1 polymer ?
#
loop_
_entity_poly.entity_id
_entity_poly.type
_entity_poly.pdbx_seq_one_letter_code
_entity_poly.pdbx_strand_id
1 'polypeptide(L)'
;QLKNLLGNRVRQVVACSMERREGDAYAFNDPLLETLDYSADCTGGSVPVLLIALFFLLPGRHAGRGGDVEAILDQMIVSGKIGGYYNTDLIGSHPKLYSILSDRLASVL
;
A
#
# COMPACT_ATOMS: atom_id res chain seq x y z
N GLN A 1 6.27 -12.72 -4.05
CA GLN A 1 7.42 -12.16 -4.81
C GLN A 1 8.09 -10.98 -4.09
N LEU A 2 7.38 -9.88 -3.78
CA LEU A 2 7.99 -8.67 -3.19
C LEU A 2 8.75 -8.94 -1.87
N LYS A 3 8.16 -9.69 -0.93
CA LYS A 3 8.82 -10.11 0.33
C LYS A 3 10.20 -10.74 0.07
N ASN A 4 10.30 -11.62 -0.93
CA ASN A 4 11.54 -12.31 -1.25
C ASN A 4 12.58 -11.35 -1.86
N LEU A 5 12.14 -10.40 -2.69
CA LEU A 5 13.01 -9.38 -3.29
C LEU A 5 13.55 -8.38 -2.25
N LEU A 6 12.74 -8.06 -1.25
CA LEU A 6 13.17 -7.15 -0.17
C LEU A 6 14.05 -7.86 0.86
N GLY A 7 13.83 -9.16 1.09
CA GLY A 7 14.60 -9.97 2.03
C GLY A 7 14.58 -9.36 3.42
N ASN A 8 15.73 -9.30 4.08
CA ASN A 8 15.86 -8.79 5.45
C ASN A 8 15.88 -7.25 5.54
N ARG A 9 15.70 -6.53 4.43
CA ARG A 9 15.62 -5.05 4.43
C ARG A 9 14.32 -4.53 5.04
N VAL A 10 13.29 -5.36 5.05
CA VAL A 10 12.00 -5.08 5.69
C VAL A 10 11.64 -6.22 6.61
N ARG A 11 10.95 -5.93 7.70
CA ARG A 11 10.58 -6.95 8.68
C ARG A 11 9.34 -7.74 8.26
N GLN A 12 8.42 -7.08 7.57
CA GLN A 12 7.18 -7.66 7.07
C GLN A 12 6.77 -6.98 5.75
N VAL A 13 6.04 -7.73 4.92
CA VAL A 13 5.31 -7.19 3.76
C VAL A 13 3.88 -7.68 3.90
N VAL A 14 2.93 -6.75 3.88
CA VAL A 14 1.49 -7.03 3.99
C VAL A 14 0.80 -6.38 2.80
N ALA A 15 -0.05 -7.14 2.11
CA ALA A 15 -1.01 -6.56 1.19
C ALA A 15 -2.25 -6.16 1.99
N CYS A 16 -2.76 -4.95 1.77
CA CYS A 16 -3.95 -4.45 2.43
C CYS A 16 -4.78 -3.61 1.46
N SER A 17 -6.06 -3.45 1.76
CA SER A 17 -6.98 -2.63 0.99
C SER A 17 -7.34 -1.35 1.74
N MET A 18 -7.80 -0.35 1.00
CA MET A 18 -8.29 0.91 1.59
C MET A 18 -9.74 0.82 2.07
N GLU A 19 -10.54 0.03 1.36
CA GLU A 19 -11.94 -0.18 1.64
C GLU A 19 -12.33 -1.61 1.21
N ARG A 20 -13.42 -2.10 1.77
CA ARG A 20 -14.05 -3.36 1.40
C ARG A 20 -15.56 -3.19 1.44
N ARG A 21 -16.27 -3.81 0.49
CA ARG A 21 -17.74 -3.90 0.53
C ARG A 21 -18.18 -4.99 1.50
N GLU A 22 -19.38 -4.85 2.06
CA GLU A 22 -19.95 -5.85 2.95
C GLU A 22 -20.16 -7.21 2.28
N GLY A 23 -20.03 -8.27 3.08
CA GLY A 23 -20.25 -9.66 2.68
C GLY A 23 -18.98 -10.44 2.29
N ASP A 24 -19.06 -11.76 2.48
CA ASP A 24 -17.94 -12.72 2.33
C ASP A 24 -17.34 -12.72 0.92
N ALA A 25 -18.13 -12.37 -0.10
CA ALA A 25 -17.67 -12.26 -1.48
C ALA A 25 -16.53 -11.25 -1.65
N TYR A 26 -16.35 -10.31 -0.72
CA TYR A 26 -15.32 -9.28 -0.76
C TYR A 26 -14.23 -9.47 0.31
N ALA A 27 -14.29 -10.53 1.13
CA ALA A 27 -13.32 -10.79 2.21
C ALA A 27 -11.87 -10.91 1.73
N PHE A 28 -11.65 -11.15 0.43
CA PHE A 28 -10.32 -11.14 -0.18
C PHE A 28 -9.61 -9.77 -0.12
N ASN A 29 -10.33 -8.69 0.16
CA ASN A 29 -9.74 -7.37 0.36
C ASN A 29 -9.14 -7.19 1.77
N ASP A 30 -9.39 -8.10 2.70
CA ASP A 30 -8.81 -8.02 4.03
C ASP A 30 -7.32 -8.43 4.03
N PRO A 31 -6.49 -7.82 4.90
CA PRO A 31 -6.85 -6.79 5.88
C PRO A 31 -7.02 -5.40 5.27
N LEU A 32 -7.82 -4.54 5.94
CA LEU A 32 -7.85 -3.12 5.65
C LEU A 32 -6.62 -2.42 6.25
N LEU A 33 -6.16 -1.34 5.61
CA LEU A 33 -4.98 -0.58 6.05
C LEU A 33 -5.12 -0.12 7.52
N GLU A 34 -6.28 0.40 7.91
CA GLU A 34 -6.54 0.87 9.27
C GLU A 34 -6.49 -0.24 10.33
N THR A 35 -6.78 -1.48 9.92
CA THR A 35 -6.82 -2.66 10.78
C THR A 35 -5.47 -3.36 10.93
N LEU A 36 -4.43 -2.91 10.22
CA LEU A 36 -3.12 -3.54 10.28
C LEU A 36 -2.51 -3.45 11.67
N ASP A 37 -2.17 -4.58 12.28
CA ASP A 37 -1.48 -4.63 13.56
C ASP A 37 -0.09 -5.28 13.42
N TYR A 38 0.82 -4.88 14.30
CA TYR A 38 2.21 -5.31 14.30
C TYR A 38 2.57 -5.86 15.68
N SER A 39 3.11 -7.08 15.73
CA SER A 39 3.56 -7.66 17.01
C SER A 39 4.83 -6.96 17.50
N ALA A 40 5.02 -6.89 18.82
CA ALA A 40 6.24 -6.35 19.42
C ALA A 40 7.50 -7.09 18.93
N ASP A 41 7.40 -8.41 18.71
CA ASP A 41 8.48 -9.19 18.09
C ASP A 41 8.78 -8.71 16.68
N CYS A 42 7.75 -8.38 15.89
CA CYS A 42 7.92 -7.83 14.55
C CYS A 42 8.52 -6.42 14.57
N THR A 43 8.27 -5.59 15.57
CA THR A 43 8.82 -4.22 15.59
C THR A 43 10.11 -4.08 16.41
N GLY A 44 10.53 -5.15 17.11
CA GLY A 44 11.63 -5.09 18.07
C GLY A 44 11.29 -4.22 19.28
N GLY A 45 10.01 -4.10 19.63
CA GLY A 45 9.51 -3.25 20.72
C GLY A 45 9.37 -1.76 20.39
N SER A 46 9.70 -1.34 19.16
CA SER A 46 9.61 0.06 18.72
C SER A 46 8.28 0.35 18.01
N VAL A 47 7.90 1.63 17.95
CA VAL A 47 6.79 2.06 17.09
C VAL A 47 7.25 2.01 15.62
N PRO A 48 6.53 1.30 14.72
CA PRO A 48 7.00 1.07 13.36
C PRO A 48 6.87 2.32 12.47
N VAL A 49 7.72 2.42 11.45
CA VAL A 49 7.60 3.34 10.32
C VAL A 49 7.26 2.53 9.07
N LEU A 50 6.25 2.95 8.32
CA LEU A 50 5.73 2.18 7.18
C LEU A 50 6.30 2.67 5.84
N LEU A 51 6.49 1.73 4.90
CA LEU A 51 6.71 2.01 3.48
C LEU A 51 5.46 1.56 2.73
N ILE A 52 4.73 2.50 2.15
CA ILE A 52 3.45 2.24 1.48
C ILE A 52 3.66 2.21 -0.03
N ALA A 53 3.54 1.01 -0.60
CA ALA A 53 3.55 0.83 -2.04
C ALA A 53 2.17 1.16 -2.61
N LEU A 54 2.02 2.35 -3.21
CA LEU A 54 0.76 2.81 -3.79
C LEU A 54 0.48 2.11 -5.12
N PHE A 55 -0.28 1.00 -5.06
CA PHE A 55 -0.67 0.24 -6.26
C PHE A 55 -1.86 0.87 -6.99
N PHE A 56 -1.79 2.18 -7.22
CA PHE A 56 -2.79 2.99 -7.91
C PHE A 56 -2.22 3.54 -9.21
N LEU A 57 -3.02 3.53 -10.28
CA LEU A 57 -2.60 4.04 -11.58
C LEU A 57 -2.52 5.57 -11.59
N LEU A 58 -3.56 6.24 -11.12
CA LEU A 58 -3.70 7.70 -11.17
C LEU A 58 -4.06 8.26 -9.79
N PRO A 59 -3.79 9.56 -9.56
CA PRO A 59 -4.29 10.21 -8.35
C PRO A 59 -5.81 10.24 -8.37
N GLY A 60 -6.42 10.19 -7.18
CA GLY A 60 -7.87 10.19 -7.01
C GLY A 60 -8.22 10.23 -5.54
N ARG A 61 -9.48 9.92 -5.20
CA ARG A 61 -9.96 9.95 -3.80
C ARG A 61 -9.09 9.15 -2.85
N HIS A 62 -8.54 8.01 -3.29
CA HIS A 62 -7.75 7.14 -2.44
C HIS A 62 -6.27 7.57 -2.32
N ALA A 63 -5.61 7.77 -3.46
CA ALA A 63 -4.15 7.90 -3.54
C ALA A 63 -3.66 9.29 -4.00
N GLY A 64 -4.57 10.27 -4.09
CA GLY A 64 -4.22 11.68 -4.23
C GLY A 64 -3.85 12.29 -2.88
N ARG A 65 -3.26 13.50 -2.92
CA ARG A 65 -2.98 14.29 -1.72
C ARG A 65 -4.27 14.54 -0.92
N GLY A 66 -4.25 14.27 0.37
CA GLY A 66 -5.40 14.33 1.26
C GLY A 66 -6.44 13.22 1.02
N GLY A 67 -6.07 12.17 0.27
CA GLY A 67 -6.94 11.04 -0.01
C GLY A 67 -7.02 10.04 1.14
N ASP A 68 -7.83 8.99 0.93
CA ASP A 68 -8.13 7.98 1.96
C ASP A 68 -6.86 7.35 2.56
N VAL A 69 -5.80 7.11 1.77
CA VAL A 69 -4.54 6.51 2.26
C VAL A 69 -3.85 7.40 3.28
N GLU A 70 -3.66 8.68 2.95
CA GLU A 70 -3.01 9.65 3.85
C GLU A 70 -3.87 9.84 5.11
N ALA A 71 -5.18 9.97 4.97
CA ALA A 71 -6.09 10.14 6.11
C ALA A 71 -6.01 8.97 7.10
N ILE A 72 -5.99 7.72 6.62
CA ILE A 72 -5.84 6.54 7.50
C ILE A 72 -4.47 6.55 8.18
N LEU A 73 -3.39 6.79 7.44
CA LEU A 73 -2.04 6.77 8.00
C LEU A 73 -1.80 7.89 9.03
N ASP A 74 -2.34 9.08 8.77
CA ASP A 74 -2.29 10.21 9.70
C ASP A 74 -3.04 9.87 10.99
N GLN A 75 -4.19 9.21 10.90
CA GLN A 75 -4.93 8.72 12.09
C GLN A 75 -4.15 7.62 12.84
N MET A 76 -3.41 6.76 12.13
CA MET A 76 -2.51 5.78 12.74
C MET A 76 -1.32 6.46 13.46
N ILE A 77 -0.82 7.59 12.96
CA ILE A 77 0.20 8.40 13.65
C ILE A 77 -0.40 9.03 14.91
N VAL A 78 -1.57 9.68 14.81
CA VAL A 78 -2.23 10.35 15.93
C VAL A 78 -2.55 9.38 17.07
N SER A 79 -2.93 8.14 16.74
CA SER A 79 -3.17 7.08 17.73
C SER A 79 -1.89 6.43 18.29
N GLY A 80 -0.71 6.84 17.82
CA GLY A 80 0.57 6.26 18.22
C GLY A 80 0.82 4.84 17.68
N LYS A 81 -0.01 4.36 16.75
CA LYS A 81 0.07 3.03 16.15
C LYS A 81 1.30 2.91 15.23
N ILE A 82 1.69 4.00 14.59
CA ILE A 82 2.91 4.12 13.78
C ILE A 82 3.63 5.44 14.08
N GLY A 83 4.94 5.47 13.85
CA GLY A 83 5.78 6.67 14.05
C GLY A 83 5.88 7.54 12.81
N GLY A 84 5.44 7.04 11.65
CA GLY A 84 5.49 7.75 10.37
C GLY A 84 5.34 6.80 9.18
N TYR A 85 5.31 7.38 7.98
CA TYR A 85 5.26 6.61 6.73
C TYR A 85 5.97 7.33 5.57
N TYR A 86 6.33 6.54 4.54
CA TYR A 86 6.74 7.04 3.23
C TYR A 86 5.93 6.34 2.15
N ASN A 87 5.50 7.10 1.15
CA ASN A 87 4.78 6.58 -0.01
C ASN A 87 5.72 6.41 -1.21
N THR A 88 5.53 5.35 -1.98
CA THR A 88 6.07 5.30 -3.35
C THR A 88 5.25 6.20 -4.27
N ASP A 89 5.82 6.58 -5.41
CA ASP A 89 5.02 7.20 -6.47
C ASP A 89 3.91 6.26 -6.98
N LEU A 90 2.91 6.86 -7.63
CA LEU A 90 1.82 6.12 -8.30
C LEU A 90 2.34 5.41 -9.55
N ILE A 91 1.72 4.28 -9.92
CA ILE A 91 2.13 3.46 -11.08
C ILE A 91 2.14 4.30 -12.37
N GLY A 92 1.18 5.21 -12.53
CA GLY A 92 1.04 6.07 -13.70
C GLY A 92 2.23 6.96 -14.00
N SER A 93 3.06 7.22 -12.99
CA SER A 93 4.27 8.04 -13.15
C SER A 93 5.48 7.23 -13.63
N HIS A 94 5.44 5.89 -13.57
CA HIS A 94 6.60 5.07 -13.89
C HIS A 94 6.81 4.97 -15.41
N PRO A 95 8.01 5.29 -15.95
CA PRO A 95 8.29 5.23 -17.39
C PRO A 95 8.05 3.88 -18.09
N LYS A 96 8.03 2.76 -17.35
CA LYS A 96 7.75 1.42 -17.90
C LYS A 96 6.27 1.24 -18.27
N LEU A 97 5.39 2.11 -17.79
CA LEU A 97 3.98 2.04 -18.18
C LEU A 97 3.83 2.26 -19.70
N TYR A 98 4.66 3.13 -20.30
CA TYR A 98 4.64 3.36 -21.74
C TYR A 98 4.97 2.08 -22.54
N SER A 99 5.96 1.30 -22.12
CA SER A 99 6.28 0.04 -22.79
C SER A 99 5.15 -0.98 -22.65
N ILE A 100 4.56 -1.10 -21.46
CA ILE A 100 3.42 -2.01 -21.23
C ILE A 100 2.22 -1.64 -22.11
N LEU A 101 1.90 -0.34 -22.21
CA LEU A 101 0.81 0.14 -23.06
C LEU A 101 1.11 -0.05 -24.55
N SER A 102 2.35 0.17 -24.97
CA SER A 102 2.81 -0.08 -26.34
C SER A 102 2.66 -1.55 -26.72
N ASP A 103 3.14 -2.46 -25.87
CA ASP A 103 3.01 -3.92 -26.08
C ASP A 103 1.54 -4.33 -26.15
N ARG A 104 0.69 -3.77 -25.27
CA ARG A 104 -0.75 -4.06 -25.27
C ARG A 104 -1.41 -3.60 -26.56
N LEU A 105 -1.09 -2.40 -27.05
CA LEU A 105 -1.62 -1.88 -28.31
C LEU A 105 -1.19 -2.76 -29.48
N ALA A 106 0.09 -3.14 -29.56
CA ALA A 106 0.60 -4.03 -30.61
C ALA A 106 -0.06 -5.41 -30.59
N SER A 107 -0.49 -5.92 -29.43
CA SER A 107 -1.14 -7.24 -29.32
C SER A 107 -2.57 -7.32 -29.88
N VAL A 108 -3.17 -6.18 -30.21
CA VAL A 108 -4.56 -6.08 -30.70
C VAL A 108 -4.68 -5.43 -32.08
N LEU A 109 -3.54 -5.05 -32.67
CA LEU A 109 -3.43 -4.60 -34.07
C LEU A 109 -3.00 -5.78 -34.94
#